data_AF-A0A930V0V9-F1
#
_entry.id   AF-A0A930V0V9-F1
#
_cell.length_a   1.000
_cell.length_b   1.000
_cell.length_c   1.000
_cell.angle_alpha   90.00
_cell.angle_beta   90.00
_cell.angle_gamma   90.00
#
_symmetry.space_group_name_H-M   'P 1'
#
loop_
_entity.id
_entity.type
_entity.pdbx_description
1 polymer ?
#
loop_
_entity_poly.entity_id
_entity_poly.type
_entity_poly.pdbx_seq_one_letter_code
_entity_poly.pdbx_strand_id
1 'polypeptide(L)'
;MTSGDKGDPTKGPMSADLFGTFTGGRPRYSNLPEGPVQSYDLVLDDRVMGRIWWDSTGEAAGYLASPHQGDLAHNLSMRWARKLSESRGRGLSSSDAVAQLLVPGILPPDAGFLSPGTLREFASKDDARAFDPGQPEGTASR
;
A
#
# COMPACT_ATOMS: atom_id res chain seq x y z
N MET A 1 -10.75 61.45 -7.76
CA MET A 1 -10.31 60.84 -9.03
C MET A 1 -9.04 60.06 -8.69
N THR A 2 -9.16 58.77 -8.28
CA THR A 2 -9.05 57.55 -9.13
C THR A 2 -7.59 57.38 -9.60
N SER A 3 -6.81 56.30 -9.41
CA SER A 3 -6.94 54.86 -9.12
C SER A 3 -5.55 54.44 -8.59
N GLY A 4 -5.28 53.46 -7.73
CA GLY A 4 -5.85 52.12 -7.67
C GLY A 4 -5.21 51.22 -8.73
N ASP A 5 -4.01 50.65 -8.48
CA ASP A 5 -3.57 49.41 -9.13
C ASP A 5 -2.97 48.45 -8.10
N LYS A 6 -3.39 47.20 -8.22
CA LYS A 6 -3.35 46.12 -7.23
C LYS A 6 -2.07 45.30 -7.43
N GLY A 7 -1.20 45.28 -6.41
CA GLY A 7 -0.33 44.11 -6.20
C GLY A 7 -1.20 42.90 -5.89
N ASP A 8 -1.06 41.85 -6.69
CA ASP A 8 -1.77 40.58 -6.59
C ASP A 8 -1.70 39.98 -5.16
N PRO A 9 -2.85 39.77 -4.47
CA PRO A 9 -2.88 39.22 -3.11
C PRO A 9 -2.65 37.71 -3.04
N THR A 10 -2.35 37.02 -4.15
CA THR A 10 -2.26 35.54 -4.17
C THR A 10 -0.86 34.97 -3.91
N LYS A 11 0.18 35.80 -3.74
CA LYS A 11 1.51 35.32 -3.33
C LYS A 11 1.78 35.65 -1.86
N GLY A 12 1.10 34.92 -0.97
CA GLY A 12 1.58 34.74 0.39
C GLY A 12 2.97 34.08 0.40
N PRO A 13 3.81 34.34 1.42
CA PRO A 13 5.17 33.84 1.45
C PRO A 13 5.19 32.30 1.45
N MET A 14 6.13 31.72 0.70
CA MET A 14 6.47 30.30 0.79
C MET A 14 6.98 30.01 2.20
N SER A 15 6.10 29.54 3.07
CA SER A 15 6.49 28.97 4.36
C SER A 15 7.02 27.57 4.13
N ALA A 16 8.34 27.44 4.06
CA ALA A 16 9.03 26.19 4.31
C ALA A 16 9.13 26.03 5.83
N ASP A 17 8.19 25.32 6.45
CA ASP A 17 8.36 24.86 7.81
C ASP A 17 9.09 23.51 7.81
N LEU A 18 10.24 23.48 8.48
CA LEU A 18 11.13 22.32 8.69
C LEU A 18 10.49 21.17 9.49
N PHE A 19 9.16 21.16 9.64
CA PHE A 19 8.39 20.22 10.43
C PHE A 19 7.16 19.76 9.63
N GLY A 20 7.43 18.99 8.58
CA GLY A 20 6.50 18.18 7.79
C GLY A 20 5.01 18.54 7.84
N THR A 21 4.50 19.29 6.85
CA THR A 21 3.13 19.11 6.35
C THR A 21 2.98 19.55 4.88
N PHE A 22 2.58 18.57 4.06
CA PHE A 22 1.85 18.63 2.77
C PHE A 22 2.42 19.35 1.53
N THR A 23 3.13 18.59 0.69
CA THR A 23 3.36 18.93 -0.74
C THR A 23 2.50 18.03 -1.64
N GLY A 24 1.21 18.35 -1.85
CA GLY A 24 0.41 17.88 -3.01
C GLY A 24 0.41 16.38 -3.36
N GLY A 25 0.77 15.50 -2.43
CA GLY A 25 0.87 14.06 -2.64
C GLY A 25 -0.50 13.41 -2.49
N ARG A 26 -0.79 12.37 -3.30
CA ARG A 26 -1.98 11.53 -3.08
C ARG A 26 -2.00 11.07 -1.61
N PRO A 27 -3.14 11.11 -0.91
CA PRO A 27 -3.26 10.58 0.45
C PRO A 27 -2.72 9.15 0.49
N ARG A 28 -1.85 8.85 1.45
CA ARG A 28 -1.21 7.53 1.61
C ARG A 28 -1.28 7.15 3.09
N TYR A 29 -1.39 5.86 3.35
CA TYR A 29 -1.14 5.33 4.68
C TYR A 29 0.34 5.55 5.06
N SER A 30 0.60 5.59 6.36
CA SER A 30 1.97 5.54 6.87
C SER A 30 2.67 4.27 6.37
N ASN A 31 3.95 4.40 6.05
CA ASN A 31 4.82 3.24 5.78
C ASN A 31 5.52 2.74 7.06
N LEU A 32 5.23 3.35 8.21
CA LEU A 32 5.80 3.03 9.51
C LEU A 32 4.65 2.53 10.41
N PRO A 33 4.51 1.21 10.62
CA PRO A 33 3.50 0.68 11.52
C PRO A 33 3.88 0.92 12.98
N GLU A 34 2.87 1.13 13.81
CA GLU A 34 3.02 1.16 15.27
C GLU A 34 2.72 -0.24 15.85
N GLY A 35 3.68 -1.15 15.67
CA GLY A 35 3.63 -2.51 16.22
C GLY A 35 3.48 -3.63 15.17
N PRO A 36 2.88 -4.77 15.57
CA PRO A 36 2.67 -5.91 14.69
C PRO A 36 1.85 -5.55 13.44
N VAL A 37 2.11 -6.26 12.35
CA VAL A 37 1.40 -6.08 11.08
C VAL A 37 0.70 -7.35 10.67
N GLN A 38 -0.49 -7.22 10.14
CA GLN A 38 -1.19 -8.29 9.44
C GLN A 38 -0.92 -8.18 7.95
N SER A 39 -1.10 -9.30 7.24
CA SER A 39 -0.79 -9.32 5.82
C SER A 39 -1.50 -10.42 5.04
N TYR A 40 -1.68 -10.16 3.74
CA TYR A 40 -2.08 -11.14 2.73
C TYR A 40 -1.04 -11.21 1.62
N ASP A 41 -0.77 -12.41 1.12
CA ASP A 41 0.04 -12.58 -0.08
C ASP A 41 -0.75 -12.16 -1.33
N LEU A 42 -0.05 -11.45 -2.22
CA LEU A 42 -0.49 -11.12 -3.56
C LEU A 42 -0.05 -12.24 -4.51
N VAL A 43 -1.02 -12.90 -5.13
CA VAL A 43 -0.81 -14.02 -6.06
C VAL A 43 -1.13 -13.59 -7.50
N LEU A 44 -0.27 -13.95 -8.44
CA LEU A 44 -0.49 -13.85 -9.89
C LEU A 44 0.15 -15.07 -10.54
N ASP A 45 -0.57 -15.75 -11.43
CA ASP A 45 -0.12 -16.97 -12.11
C ASP A 45 0.52 -18.00 -11.15
N ASP A 46 -0.17 -18.28 -10.04
CA ASP A 46 0.24 -19.19 -8.96
C ASP A 46 1.58 -18.86 -8.27
N ARG A 47 2.06 -17.62 -8.43
CA ARG A 47 3.29 -17.12 -7.79
C ARG A 47 2.98 -16.01 -6.81
N VAL A 48 3.66 -16.04 -5.67
CA VAL A 48 3.63 -14.93 -4.70
C VAL A 48 4.46 -13.77 -5.23
N MET A 49 3.78 -12.77 -5.76
CA MET A 49 4.38 -11.54 -6.28
C MET A 49 4.77 -10.58 -5.16
N GLY A 50 4.11 -10.65 -4.02
CA GLY A 50 4.40 -9.77 -2.90
C GLY A 50 3.36 -9.92 -1.81
N ARG A 51 3.25 -8.89 -0.96
CA ARG A 51 2.39 -8.91 0.21
C ARG A 51 1.81 -7.53 0.46
N ILE A 52 0.50 -7.47 0.71
CA ILE A 52 -0.12 -6.28 1.29
C ILE A 52 -0.12 -6.45 2.80
N TRP A 53 0.41 -5.45 3.50
CA TRP A 53 0.44 -5.43 4.95
C TRP A 53 -0.30 -4.19 5.47
N TRP A 54 -0.81 -4.30 6.70
CA TRP A 54 -1.43 -3.20 7.43
C TRP A 54 -1.21 -3.38 8.94
N ASP A 55 -1.26 -2.29 9.67
CA ASP A 55 -1.23 -2.31 11.13
C ASP A 55 -2.63 -2.39 11.74
N SER A 56 -2.70 -2.68 13.04
CA SER A 56 -3.96 -2.72 13.77
C SER A 56 -4.54 -1.34 14.07
N THR A 57 -3.74 -0.27 13.98
CA THR A 57 -4.17 1.10 14.30
C THR A 57 -5.04 1.73 13.21
N GLY A 58 -4.98 1.21 11.98
CA GLY A 58 -5.73 1.75 10.85
C GLY A 58 -4.96 2.78 10.02
N GLU A 59 -3.74 3.12 10.41
CA GLU A 59 -2.99 4.26 9.87
C GLU A 59 -1.83 3.87 8.97
N ALA A 60 -1.31 2.65 9.11
CA ALA A 60 -0.19 2.16 8.31
C ALA A 60 -0.60 0.99 7.41
N ALA A 61 -0.16 1.06 6.15
CA ALA A 61 -0.35 0.00 5.18
C ALA A 61 0.63 0.15 4.02
N GLY A 62 0.92 -0.95 3.36
CA GLY A 62 1.77 -0.90 2.18
C GLY A 62 1.85 -2.20 1.43
N TYR A 63 2.74 -2.17 0.44
CA TYR A 63 3.10 -3.32 -0.38
C TYR A 63 4.57 -3.67 -0.17
N LEU A 64 4.86 -4.96 -0.01
CA LEU A 64 6.20 -5.52 -0.02
C LEU A 64 6.35 -6.38 -1.27
N ALA A 65 7.29 -6.03 -2.14
CA ALA A 65 7.61 -6.80 -3.33
C ALA A 65 8.33 -8.09 -2.96
N SER A 66 7.94 -9.21 -3.56
CA SER A 66 8.71 -10.46 -3.46
C SER A 66 10.03 -10.29 -4.20
N PRO A 67 11.20 -10.51 -3.56
CA PRO A 67 12.49 -10.42 -4.21
C PRO A 67 12.67 -11.50 -5.29
N HIS A 68 11.94 -12.62 -5.18
CA HIS A 68 12.02 -13.75 -6.10
C HIS A 68 11.40 -13.48 -7.48
N GLN A 69 10.57 -12.45 -7.60
CA GLN A 69 9.83 -12.12 -8.83
C GLN A 69 10.33 -10.83 -9.52
N GLY A 70 11.37 -10.19 -8.98
CA GLY A 70 12.07 -9.06 -9.59
C GLY A 70 11.15 -7.90 -10.03
N ASP A 71 11.36 -7.43 -11.26
CA ASP A 71 10.68 -6.25 -11.81
C ASP A 71 9.16 -6.42 -11.90
N LEU A 72 8.65 -7.65 -12.06
CA LEU A 72 7.22 -7.90 -12.13
C LEU A 72 6.54 -7.55 -10.81
N ALA A 73 7.09 -8.02 -9.69
CA ALA A 73 6.62 -7.65 -8.35
C ALA A 73 6.73 -6.13 -8.11
N HIS A 74 7.84 -5.53 -8.55
CA HIS A 74 8.01 -4.09 -8.44
C HIS A 74 6.95 -3.30 -9.22
N ASN A 75 6.62 -3.71 -10.43
CA ASN A 75 5.60 -3.05 -11.25
C ASN A 75 4.20 -3.17 -10.64
N LEU A 76 3.89 -4.30 -10.00
CA LEU A 76 2.64 -4.48 -9.27
C LEU A 76 2.52 -3.54 -8.06
N SER A 77 3.64 -3.22 -7.40
CA SER A 77 3.65 -2.32 -6.24
C SER A 77 2.93 -1.00 -6.50
N MET A 78 3.14 -0.40 -7.68
CA MET A 78 2.53 0.88 -8.03
C MET A 78 1.01 0.79 -8.17
N ARG A 79 0.51 -0.31 -8.73
CA ARG A 79 -0.93 -0.53 -8.93
C ARG A 79 -1.64 -0.71 -7.59
N TRP A 80 -1.05 -1.51 -6.71
CA TRP A 80 -1.60 -1.77 -5.38
C TRP A 80 -1.47 -0.57 -4.43
N ALA A 81 -0.31 0.11 -4.42
CA ALA A 81 -0.12 1.33 -3.65
C ALA A 81 -1.07 2.45 -4.08
N ARG A 82 -1.38 2.54 -5.39
CA ARG A 82 -2.40 3.48 -5.89
C ARG A 82 -3.78 3.16 -5.30
N LYS A 83 -4.17 1.89 -5.25
CA LYS A 83 -5.47 1.49 -4.69
C LYS A 83 -5.58 1.75 -3.18
N LEU A 84 -4.51 1.48 -2.44
CA LEU A 84 -4.42 1.89 -1.03
C LEU A 84 -4.54 3.42 -0.88
N SER A 85 -3.87 4.19 -1.76
CA SER A 85 -3.97 5.66 -1.73
C SER A 85 -5.38 6.15 -2.05
N GLU A 86 -6.08 5.52 -3.00
CA GLU A 86 -7.49 5.80 -3.32
C GLU A 86 -8.41 5.49 -2.13
N SER A 87 -8.15 4.42 -1.37
CA SER A 87 -8.87 4.13 -0.13
C SER A 87 -8.58 5.14 0.99
N ARG A 88 -7.33 5.54 1.19
CA ARG A 88 -6.98 6.58 2.16
C ARG A 88 -7.61 7.92 1.80
N GLY A 89 -7.66 8.27 0.51
CA GLY A 89 -8.35 9.46 0.02
C GLY A 89 -9.85 9.46 0.27
N ARG A 90 -10.46 8.29 0.45
CA ARG A 90 -11.86 8.12 0.88
C ARG A 90 -12.03 8.11 2.41
N GLY A 91 -10.95 8.29 3.17
CA GLY A 91 -10.96 8.29 4.64
C GLY A 91 -11.06 6.90 5.27
N LEU A 92 -10.77 5.83 4.53
CA LEU A 92 -10.82 4.47 5.06
C LEU A 92 -9.62 4.18 5.95
N SER A 93 -9.83 3.38 7.00
CA SER A 93 -8.74 2.76 7.77
C SER A 93 -7.96 1.77 6.88
N SER A 94 -6.73 1.43 7.28
CA SER A 94 -5.89 0.47 6.56
C SER A 94 -6.55 -0.92 6.47
N SER A 95 -7.18 -1.38 7.55
CA SER A 95 -7.91 -2.66 7.59
C SER A 95 -9.15 -2.65 6.68
N ASP A 96 -9.95 -1.58 6.69
CA ASP A 96 -11.11 -1.45 5.80
C ASP A 96 -10.70 -1.36 4.33
N ALA A 97 -9.59 -0.67 4.06
CA ALA A 97 -9.03 -0.60 2.72
C ALA A 97 -8.63 -1.98 2.21
N VAL A 98 -7.91 -2.77 3.02
CA VAL A 98 -7.51 -4.13 2.65
C VAL A 98 -8.74 -5.04 2.49
N ALA A 99 -9.75 -4.91 3.35
CA ALA A 99 -11.00 -5.64 3.23
C ALA A 99 -11.69 -5.38 1.88
N GLN A 100 -11.68 -4.14 1.39
CA GLN A 100 -12.19 -3.83 0.04
C GLN A 100 -11.33 -4.46 -1.07
N LEU A 101 -10.01 -4.48 -0.91
CA LEU A 101 -9.10 -5.04 -1.91
C LEU A 101 -9.13 -6.57 -2.00
N LEU A 102 -9.67 -7.26 -0.98
CA LEU A 102 -9.93 -8.70 -1.03
C LEU A 102 -11.08 -9.06 -2.00
N VAL A 103 -11.96 -8.10 -2.32
CA VAL A 103 -13.08 -8.35 -3.22
C VAL A 103 -12.53 -8.58 -4.65
N PRO A 104 -12.83 -9.74 -5.28
CA PRO A 104 -12.38 -10.00 -6.64
C PRO A 104 -12.86 -8.94 -7.64
N GLY A 105 -12.01 -8.59 -8.60
CA GLY A 105 -12.34 -7.65 -9.69
C GLY A 105 -12.09 -6.16 -9.40
N ILE A 106 -11.60 -5.80 -8.21
CA ILE A 106 -11.25 -4.40 -7.88
C ILE A 106 -10.03 -3.90 -8.67
N LEU A 107 -9.09 -4.80 -8.98
CA LEU A 107 -8.02 -4.56 -9.93
C LEU A 107 -8.18 -5.48 -11.14
N PRO A 108 -7.63 -5.10 -12.32
CA PRO A 108 -7.57 -5.98 -13.48
C PRO A 108 -6.81 -7.28 -13.15
N PRO A 109 -7.11 -8.42 -13.82
CA PRO A 109 -6.52 -9.71 -13.49
C PRO A 109 -4.98 -9.76 -13.56
N ASP A 110 -4.37 -8.99 -14.47
CA ASP A 110 -2.91 -8.87 -14.61
C ASP A 110 -2.24 -8.14 -13.42
N ALA A 111 -3.01 -7.62 -12.48
CA ALA A 111 -2.52 -7.06 -11.22
C ALA A 111 -2.43 -8.11 -10.08
N GLY A 112 -2.91 -9.34 -10.31
CA GLY A 112 -3.02 -10.38 -9.29
C GLY A 112 -4.18 -10.14 -8.33
N PHE A 113 -4.30 -11.01 -7.32
CA PHE A 113 -5.32 -10.96 -6.28
C PHE A 113 -4.73 -11.27 -4.90
N LEU A 114 -5.36 -10.75 -3.85
CA LEU A 114 -5.02 -11.13 -2.48
C LEU A 114 -5.58 -12.50 -2.16
N SER A 115 -4.76 -13.38 -1.61
CA SER A 115 -5.20 -14.72 -1.19
C SER A 115 -5.64 -14.71 0.28
N PRO A 116 -6.95 -14.82 0.59
CA PRO A 116 -7.44 -14.72 1.97
C PRO A 116 -6.90 -15.82 2.90
N GLY A 117 -6.60 -17.00 2.34
CA GLY A 117 -6.02 -18.13 3.08
C GLY A 117 -4.57 -17.91 3.52
N THR A 118 -3.94 -16.80 3.13
CA THR A 118 -2.55 -16.46 3.48
C THR A 118 -2.44 -15.40 4.58
N LEU A 119 -3.55 -15.11 5.28
CA LEU A 119 -3.55 -14.16 6.39
C LEU A 119 -2.48 -14.55 7.42
N ARG A 120 -1.51 -13.67 7.63
CA ARG A 120 -0.46 -13.85 8.65
C ARG A 120 -0.18 -12.56 9.38
N GLU A 121 0.08 -12.71 10.67
CA GLU A 121 0.61 -11.65 11.52
C GLU A 121 2.14 -11.78 11.60
N PHE A 122 2.81 -10.63 11.61
CA PHE A 122 4.25 -10.50 11.78
C PHE A 122 4.53 -9.50 12.90
N ALA A 123 5.57 -9.74 13.69
CA ALA A 123 5.95 -8.84 14.79
C ALA A 123 6.38 -7.45 14.29
N SER A 124 6.85 -7.36 13.05
CA SER A 124 7.21 -6.10 12.39
C SER A 124 7.02 -6.17 10.87
N LYS A 125 7.04 -5.00 10.21
CA LYS A 125 7.06 -4.91 8.73
C LYS A 125 8.29 -5.57 8.11
N ASP A 126 9.44 -5.51 8.78
CA ASP A 126 10.67 -6.11 8.27
C ASP A 126 10.60 -7.64 8.29
N ASP A 127 9.98 -8.23 9.32
CA ASP A 127 9.71 -9.68 9.35
C ASP A 127 8.76 -10.08 8.22
N ALA A 128 7.75 -9.25 7.93
CA ALA A 128 6.84 -9.46 6.81
C ALA A 128 7.53 -9.38 5.43
N ARG A 129 8.78 -8.92 5.35
CA ARG A 129 9.59 -8.88 4.12
C ARG A 129 10.28 -10.21 3.82
N ALA A 130 10.24 -11.17 4.75
CA ALA A 130 10.69 -12.53 4.49
C ALA A 130 9.70 -13.23 3.55
N PHE A 131 10.17 -13.56 2.36
CA PHE A 131 9.49 -14.42 1.40
C PHE A 131 10.21 -15.75 1.35
N ASP A 132 9.51 -16.81 1.74
CA ASP A 132 10.04 -18.17 1.61
C ASP A 132 10.32 -18.44 0.11
N PRO A 133 11.57 -18.78 -0.28
CA PRO A 133 11.91 -19.11 -1.66
C PRO A 133 11.17 -20.35 -2.21
N GLY A 134 10.41 -21.09 -1.40
CA GLY A 134 9.44 -22.03 -1.93
C GLY A 134 8.86 -22.97 -0.88
N GLN A 135 7.55 -22.95 -0.75
CA GLN A 135 6.82 -24.20 -0.59
C GLN A 135 6.42 -24.67 -2.00
N PRO A 136 7.13 -25.65 -2.61
CA PRO A 136 6.50 -26.46 -3.63
C PRO A 136 5.26 -27.13 -3.00
N GLU A 137 4.25 -27.29 -3.83
CA GLU A 137 2.92 -27.78 -3.51
C GLU A 137 2.91 -28.95 -2.55
N GLY A 138 1.84 -28.98 -1.74
CA GLY A 138 1.48 -30.12 -0.94
C GLY A 138 1.60 -31.41 -1.75
N THR A 139 2.33 -32.34 -1.16
CA THR A 139 2.39 -33.76 -1.46
C THR A 139 1.05 -34.24 -2.04
N ALA A 140 1.04 -34.56 -3.33
CA ALA A 140 0.07 -35.48 -3.88
C ALA A 140 0.28 -36.83 -3.20
N SER A 141 -0.49 -37.11 -2.14
CA SER A 141 -0.62 -38.46 -1.61
C SER A 141 -1.60 -39.22 -2.49
N ARG A 142 -1.03 -40.19 -3.20
CA ARG A 142 -1.70 -41.24 -3.98
C ARG A 142 -2.22 -42.34 -3.06
#